data_AF-A0AA95I2R6-F1
#
_entry.id   AF-A0AA95I2R6-F1
#
_cell.length_a   1.000
_cell.length_b   1.000
_cell.length_c   1.000
_cell.angle_alpha   90.00
_cell.angle_beta   90.00
_cell.angle_gamma   90.00
#
_symmetry.space_group_name_H-M   'P 1'
#
loop_
_entity.id
_entity.type
_entity.pdbx_description
1 polymer ?
#
loop_
_entity_poly.entity_id
_entity_poly.type
_entity_poly.pdbx_seq_one_letter_code
_entity_poly.pdbx_strand_id
1 'polypeptide(L)'
;MLRKGLLLILAILILQGCNDMSTEEKEKIVKEATESAVQYFKEQKGWDVVINEHEFTTRTNGTEIFLFGYQKGNKDNRIHAMVNFSEDKYEVSLIGYDEE
;
A
#
# COMPACT_ATOMS: atom_id res chain seq x y z
N MET A 1 -21.99 -34.73 6.67
CA MET A 1 -22.37 -34.07 5.40
C MET A 1 -23.47 -33.06 5.70
N LEU A 2 -23.11 -31.79 5.93
CA LEU A 2 -24.04 -30.71 6.19
C LEU A 2 -24.12 -29.81 4.94
N ARG A 3 -25.34 -29.42 4.62
CA ARG A 3 -25.80 -28.87 3.34
C ARG A 3 -25.19 -27.51 3.02
N LYS A 4 -24.97 -27.30 1.71
CA LYS A 4 -24.65 -26.04 1.02
C LYS A 4 -25.57 -24.91 1.48
N GLY A 5 -25.01 -23.73 1.76
CA GLY A 5 -25.82 -22.53 1.97
C GLY A 5 -25.05 -21.35 2.57
N LEU A 6 -24.46 -20.54 1.68
CA LEU A 6 -24.34 -19.08 1.79
C LEU A 6 -23.81 -18.47 3.10
N LEU A 7 -22.51 -18.17 3.13
CA LEU A 7 -21.91 -17.10 3.95
C LEU A 7 -20.74 -16.48 3.18
N LEU A 8 -21.04 -15.94 1.99
CA LEU A 8 -20.13 -15.14 1.17
C LEU A 8 -20.65 -13.70 1.10
N ILE A 9 -21.01 -13.13 2.26
CA ILE A 9 -21.51 -11.76 2.36
C ILE A 9 -20.92 -11.11 3.61
N LEU A 10 -19.64 -10.69 3.54
CA LEU A 10 -19.14 -9.53 4.29
C LEU A 10 -17.74 -9.06 3.81
N ALA A 11 -17.51 -8.92 2.50
CA ALA A 11 -16.24 -8.36 2.00
C ALA A 11 -16.42 -7.21 0.99
N ILE A 12 -17.64 -6.65 0.85
CA ILE A 12 -17.96 -5.64 -0.19
C ILE A 12 -18.28 -4.25 0.42
N LEU A 13 -17.85 -3.96 1.65
CA LEU A 13 -18.19 -2.68 2.32
C LEU A 13 -17.03 -1.70 2.55
N ILE A 14 -15.92 -1.79 1.80
CA ILE A 14 -14.82 -0.81 1.93
C ILE A 14 -14.29 -0.23 0.60
N LEU A 15 -15.02 -0.34 -0.50
CA LEU A 15 -14.62 0.19 -1.81
C LEU A 15 -15.11 1.61 -2.11
N GLN A 16 -15.47 2.41 -1.09
CA GLN A 16 -16.05 3.74 -1.30
C GLN A 16 -15.02 4.90 -1.27
N GLY A 17 -13.82 4.69 -0.74
CA GLY A 17 -12.81 5.77 -0.66
C GLY A 17 -11.77 5.65 -1.75
N CYS A 18 -12.15 6.10 -2.95
CA CYS A 18 -11.28 6.58 -4.04
C CYS A 18 -12.07 6.81 -5.36
N ASN A 19 -13.37 7.10 -5.29
CA ASN A 19 -14.21 7.12 -6.50
C ASN A 19 -14.09 8.40 -7.33
N ASP A 20 -13.54 9.49 -6.79
CA ASP A 20 -13.51 10.79 -7.49
C ASP A 20 -12.17 11.12 -8.17
N MET A 21 -11.09 10.34 -7.94
CA MET A 21 -9.81 10.56 -8.61
C MET A 21 -9.77 9.94 -10.00
N SER A 22 -9.27 10.70 -10.97
CA SER A 22 -8.96 10.24 -12.32
C SER A 22 -7.88 9.16 -12.32
N THR A 23 -7.80 8.40 -13.42
CA THR A 23 -6.75 7.39 -13.61
C THR A 23 -5.35 8.02 -13.57
N GLU A 24 -5.17 9.19 -14.19
CA GLU A 24 -3.89 9.89 -14.23
C GLU A 24 -3.43 10.33 -12.84
N GLU A 25 -4.35 10.85 -12.01
CA GLU A 25 -4.05 11.20 -10.61
C GLU A 25 -3.64 9.97 -9.80
N LYS A 26 -4.36 8.85 -9.97
CA LYS A 26 -4.02 7.59 -9.28
C LYS A 26 -2.64 7.09 -9.68
N GLU A 27 -2.31 7.10 -10.97
CA GLU A 27 -1.00 6.68 -11.47
C GLU A 27 0.13 7.58 -10.94
N LYS A 28 -0.09 8.90 -10.88
CA LYS A 28 0.86 9.85 -10.28
C LYS A 28 1.10 9.52 -8.79
N ILE A 29 0.02 9.36 -8.02
CA ILE A 29 0.10 9.06 -6.58
C ILE A 29 0.85 7.75 -6.34
N VAL A 30 0.53 6.71 -7.10
CA VAL A 30 1.20 5.40 -7.02
C VAL A 30 2.69 5.54 -7.27
N LYS A 31 3.08 6.28 -8.31
CA LYS A 31 4.48 6.50 -8.67
C LYS A 31 5.24 7.24 -7.57
N GLU A 32 4.72 8.39 -7.14
CA GLU A 32 5.38 9.25 -6.14
C GLU A 32 5.43 8.57 -4.76
N ALA A 33 4.36 7.89 -4.35
CA ALA A 33 4.36 7.11 -3.11
C ALA A 33 5.37 5.94 -3.16
N THR A 34 5.46 5.26 -4.31
CA THR A 34 6.44 4.18 -4.52
C THR A 34 7.87 4.71 -4.41
N GLU A 35 8.18 5.85 -5.05
CA GLU A 35 9.49 6.49 -4.97
C GLU A 35 9.83 6.86 -3.51
N SER A 36 8.90 7.47 -2.78
CA SER A 36 9.08 7.80 -1.36
C SER A 36 9.34 6.56 -0.49
N ALA A 37 8.57 5.49 -0.67
CA ALA A 37 8.75 4.26 0.10
C ALA A 37 10.10 3.59 -0.19
N VAL A 38 10.49 3.48 -1.47
CA VAL A 38 11.79 2.92 -1.86
C VAL A 38 12.93 3.73 -1.25
N GLN A 39 12.86 5.05 -1.33
CA GLN A 39 13.87 5.92 -0.73
C GLN A 39 13.95 5.74 0.79
N TYR A 40 12.80 5.69 1.47
CA TYR A 40 12.75 5.49 2.91
C TYR A 40 13.40 4.17 3.35
N PHE A 41 13.07 3.05 2.70
CA PHE A 41 13.72 1.77 3.01
C PHE A 41 15.23 1.81 2.74
N LYS A 42 15.67 2.49 1.68
CA LYS A 42 17.09 2.64 1.39
C LYS A 42 17.81 3.43 2.48
N GLU A 43 17.26 4.55 2.91
CA GLU A 43 17.89 5.44 3.90
C GLU A 43 17.82 4.89 5.32
N GLN A 44 16.68 4.34 5.73
CA GLN A 44 16.44 3.95 7.12
C GLN A 44 16.84 2.50 7.42
N LYS A 45 16.88 1.63 6.40
CA LYS A 45 17.22 0.20 6.55
C LYS A 45 18.41 -0.24 5.71
N GLY A 46 18.89 0.57 4.77
CA GLY A 46 19.92 0.16 3.81
C GLY A 46 19.41 -0.84 2.77
N TRP A 47 18.10 -1.06 2.69
CA TRP A 47 17.51 -2.09 1.84
C TRP A 47 17.13 -1.54 0.47
N ASP A 48 17.49 -2.27 -0.57
CA ASP A 48 16.85 -2.11 -1.88
C ASP A 48 15.55 -2.94 -1.86
N VAL A 49 14.42 -2.33 -2.17
CA VAL A 49 13.11 -3.00 -2.17
C VAL A 49 12.45 -2.92 -3.54
N VAL A 50 11.55 -3.86 -3.81
CA VAL A 50 10.68 -3.85 -5.00
C VAL A 50 9.25 -3.72 -4.52
N ILE A 51 8.59 -2.63 -4.87
CA ILE A 51 7.14 -2.44 -4.69
C ILE A 51 6.45 -2.95 -5.95
N ASN A 52 5.46 -3.84 -5.79
CA ASN A 52 4.75 -4.46 -6.91
C ASN A 52 3.23 -4.48 -6.73
N GLU A 53 2.74 -4.10 -5.56
CA GLU A 53 1.32 -4.08 -5.22
C GLU A 53 0.99 -2.83 -4.41
N HIS A 54 -0.25 -2.37 -4.52
CA HIS A 54 -0.75 -1.20 -3.82
C HIS A 54 -2.24 -1.28 -3.52
N GLU A 55 -2.68 -0.56 -2.51
CA GLU A 55 -4.10 -0.42 -2.15
C GLU A 55 -4.39 1.00 -1.66
N PHE A 56 -5.29 1.70 -2.35
CA PHE A 56 -5.87 2.94 -1.83
C PHE A 56 -6.82 2.63 -0.69
N THR A 57 -6.74 3.39 0.38
CA THR A 57 -7.62 3.22 1.55
C THR A 57 -8.52 4.41 1.76
N THR A 58 -9.65 4.19 2.41
CA THR A 58 -10.57 5.26 2.84
C THR A 58 -10.14 5.90 4.16
N ARG A 59 -9.05 5.42 4.78
CA ARG A 59 -8.49 5.98 6.02
C ARG A 59 -7.98 7.39 5.77
N THR A 60 -7.96 8.20 6.82
CA THR A 60 -7.40 9.56 6.76
C THR A 60 -7.96 10.36 5.57
N ASN A 61 -9.29 10.36 5.41
CA ASN A 61 -9.99 11.03 4.30
C ASN A 61 -9.56 10.59 2.89
N GLY A 62 -9.04 9.38 2.74
CA GLY A 62 -8.63 8.86 1.44
C GLY A 62 -7.27 9.35 0.97
N THR A 63 -6.43 9.88 1.86
CA THR A 63 -5.09 10.41 1.52
C THR A 63 -3.96 9.44 1.84
N GLU A 64 -4.27 8.16 2.09
CA GLU A 64 -3.28 7.12 2.37
C GLU A 64 -3.30 6.03 1.29
N ILE A 65 -2.12 5.52 0.95
CA ILE A 65 -1.93 4.35 0.11
C ILE A 65 -1.04 3.34 0.83
N PHE A 66 -1.46 2.09 0.82
CA PHE A 66 -0.63 0.96 1.21
C PHE A 66 0.17 0.49 0.01
N LEU A 67 1.46 0.25 0.22
CA LEU A 67 2.38 -0.30 -0.76
C LEU A 67 2.93 -1.61 -0.21
N PHE A 68 2.98 -2.63 -1.06
CA PHE A 68 3.47 -3.95 -0.71
C PHE A 68 4.58 -4.39 -1.66
N GLY A 69 5.50 -5.18 -1.14
CA GLY A 69 6.68 -5.57 -1.87
C GLY A 69 7.54 -6.56 -1.12
N TYR A 70 8.81 -6.62 -1.51
CA TYR A 70 9.82 -7.45 -0.89
C TYR A 70 11.21 -6.82 -0.98
N GLN A 71 12.12 -7.25 -0.11
CA GLN A 71 13.53 -6.87 -0.18
C GLN A 71 14.23 -7.53 -1.37
N LYS A 72 14.95 -6.75 -2.17
CA LYS A 72 15.76 -7.29 -3.28
C LYS A 72 16.86 -8.18 -2.72
N GLY A 73 16.95 -9.40 -3.23
CA GLY A 73 17.90 -10.42 -2.74
C GLY A 73 17.36 -11.30 -1.62
N ASN A 74 16.26 -10.91 -0.96
CA ASN A 74 15.56 -11.73 0.02
C ASN A 74 14.04 -11.58 -0.18
N LYS A 75 13.47 -12.38 -1.10
CA LYS A 75 12.04 -12.30 -1.42
C LYS A 75 11.13 -12.78 -0.28
N ASP A 76 11.68 -13.53 0.67
CA ASP A 76 10.94 -14.02 1.84
C ASP A 76 10.73 -12.89 2.86
N ASN A 77 11.60 -11.87 2.87
CA ASN A 77 11.35 -10.63 3.61
C ASN A 77 10.35 -9.76 2.84
N ARG A 78 9.06 -10.03 3.05
CA ARG A 78 7.98 -9.18 2.53
C ARG A 78 7.97 -7.88 3.31
N ILE A 79 7.66 -6.79 2.63
CA ILE A 79 7.57 -5.47 3.23
C ILE A 79 6.23 -4.83 2.91
N HIS A 80 5.84 -3.88 3.75
CA HIS A 80 4.78 -2.94 3.45
C HIS A 80 5.12 -1.54 3.96
N ALA A 81 4.58 -0.54 3.29
CA ALA A 81 4.64 0.86 3.70
C ALA A 81 3.27 1.50 3.57
N MET A 82 2.95 2.40 4.49
CA MET A 82 1.82 3.32 4.37
C MET A 82 2.37 4.70 4.04
N VAL A 83 1.91 5.28 2.94
CA VAL A 83 2.32 6.62 2.49
C VAL A 83 1.10 7.53 2.54
N ASN A 84 1.22 8.63 3.26
CA ASN A 84 0.26 9.72 3.21
C ASN A 84 0.64 10.65 2.06
N PHE A 85 -0.31 10.92 1.15
CA PHE A 85 -0.15 11.79 -0.02
C PHE A 85 -0.90 13.13 0.09
N SER A 86 -1.35 13.50 1.29
CA SER A 86 -2.08 14.76 1.52
C SER A 86 -1.24 15.99 1.14
N GLU A 87 -1.88 17.02 0.57
CA GLU A 87 -1.21 18.27 0.18
C GLU A 87 -0.01 18.08 -0.78
N ASP A 88 -0.07 17.08 -1.66
CA ASP A 88 1.02 16.70 -2.58
C ASP A 88 2.36 16.35 -1.87
N LYS A 89 2.30 15.99 -0.58
CA LYS A 89 3.45 15.48 0.19
C LYS A 89 3.34 13.98 0.33
N TYR A 90 4.43 13.24 0.09
CA TYR A 90 4.46 11.78 0.11
C TYR A 90 5.29 11.26 1.28
N GLU A 91 4.67 11.18 2.44
CA GLU A 91 5.33 10.86 3.70
C GLU A 91 5.05 9.42 4.12
N VAL A 92 6.12 8.65 4.36
CA VAL A 92 6.03 7.30 4.91
C VAL A 92 5.69 7.40 6.39
N SER A 93 4.49 6.96 6.77
CA SER A 93 3.97 7.05 8.14
C SER A 93 4.09 5.74 8.91
N LEU A 94 4.16 4.61 8.20
CA LEU A 94 4.32 3.29 8.78
C LEU A 94 5.08 2.40 7.81
N ILE A 95 5.96 1.55 8.35
CA ILE A 95 6.53 0.41 7.64
C ILE A 95 6.38 -0.86 8.47
N GLY A 96 6.37 -2.01 7.80
CA GLY A 96 6.53 -3.31 8.43
C GLY A 96 7.16 -4.29 7.47
N TYR A 97 7.72 -5.36 8.03
CA TYR A 97 8.49 -6.35 7.30
C TYR A 97 8.56 -7.67 8.08
N ASP A 98 8.86 -8.77 7.38
CA ASP A 98 8.85 -10.13 7.96
C ASP A 98 10.19 -10.51 8.62
N GLU A 99 11.30 -9.85 8.28
CA GLU A 99 12.61 -10.08 8.91
C GLU A 99 12.61 -9.59 10.38
N GLU A 100 12.96 -10.47 11.33
CA GLU A 100 13.09 -10.15 12.77
C GLU A 100 14.38 -9.38 13.11
#